data_AF-A0A0D2QW47-F1
#
_entry.id   AF-A0A0D2QW47-F1
#
_cell.length_a   1.000
_cell.length_b   1.000
_cell.length_c   1.000
_cell.angle_alpha   90.00
_cell.angle_beta   90.00
_cell.angle_gamma   90.00
#
_symmetry.space_group_name_H-M   'P 1'
#
loop_
_entity.id
_entity.type
_entity.pdbx_description
1 polymer ?
#
loop_
_entity_poly.entity_id
_entity_poly.type
_entity_poly.pdbx_seq_one_letter_code
_entity_poly.pdbx_strand_id
1 'polypeptide(L)'
;MAVETEDAGNEEWTINVYSRIIEQLESMIVRKGISQVNESILNSLRAGTTLQTEAIRIRNEQLLIKKLEELEEICLFNKGKAFDPAKKLNVIKIKMAELEWYKKVAKANETGYYDCYKKQLSRRDRDVIKHKKFLTNYWKEVVAQNERKPQKQLVYLRSRWLYAGTTYRRMVEPLDIADYYRDNGSNYVTTGRSHHYIKLQQWLEEDEKQSRFRIDTKKQNVDVILTDDSCFWAHVEEARLWCKSLKTADVGMISERVCLRQKLMEFEVYVMEQIKKYAVSSEIFLKGSSFMQWWKEYEMLIEPHHNSPLTDFIRNCKFQQYASGCLVLN
;
A
#
# COMPACT_ATOMS: atom_id res chain seq x y z
N MET A 1 62.28 23.05 8.34
CA MET A 1 60.83 22.85 8.21
C MET A 1 60.52 22.75 6.73
N ALA A 2 60.51 21.51 6.24
CA ALA A 2 59.96 21.18 4.93
C ALA A 2 58.48 20.84 5.14
N VAL A 3 57.61 21.26 4.22
CA VAL A 3 56.88 20.41 3.26
C VAL A 3 55.93 21.37 2.54
N GLU A 4 56.38 21.91 1.42
CA GLU A 4 55.50 22.19 0.29
C GLU A 4 55.53 20.95 -0.62
N THR A 5 54.47 20.81 -1.42
CA THR A 5 54.29 19.87 -2.54
C THR A 5 53.75 18.48 -2.19
N GLU A 6 52.50 18.21 -2.60
CA GLU A 6 51.98 16.93 -3.16
C GLU A 6 50.44 16.99 -3.21
N ASP A 7 49.85 17.74 -4.15
CA ASP A 7 48.43 17.47 -4.53
C ASP A 7 48.10 17.96 -5.96
N ALA A 8 48.73 19.04 -6.43
CA ALA A 8 48.51 19.55 -7.79
C ALA A 8 48.93 18.58 -8.91
N GLY A 9 49.92 17.71 -8.65
CA GLY A 9 50.42 16.75 -9.63
C GLY A 9 49.48 15.58 -9.92
N ASN A 10 48.52 15.28 -9.03
CA ASN A 10 47.64 14.12 -9.17
C ASN A 10 46.39 14.46 -10.01
N GLU A 11 45.80 15.64 -9.81
CA GLU A 11 44.69 16.14 -10.62
C GLU A 11 45.11 16.34 -12.08
N GLU A 12 46.28 16.95 -12.31
CA GLU A 12 46.82 17.18 -13.65
C GLU A 12 47.19 15.86 -14.36
N TRP A 13 47.65 14.84 -13.62
CA TRP A 13 47.85 13.48 -14.14
C TRP A 13 46.54 12.83 -14.57
N THR A 14 45.49 12.90 -13.74
CA THR A 14 44.16 12.38 -14.11
C THR A 14 43.60 13.09 -15.33
N ILE A 15 43.68 14.43 -15.40
CA ILE A 15 43.21 15.21 -16.55
C ILE A 15 43.96 14.80 -17.81
N ASN A 16 45.28 14.64 -17.73
CA ASN A 16 46.10 14.25 -18.88
C ASN A 16 45.78 12.82 -19.36
N VAL A 17 45.56 11.88 -18.42
CA VAL A 17 45.13 10.51 -18.74
C VAL A 17 43.74 10.51 -19.40
N TYR A 18 42.77 11.25 -18.86
CA TYR A 18 41.43 11.33 -19.43
C TYR A 18 41.41 12.03 -20.79
N SER A 19 42.14 13.14 -20.96
CA SER A 19 42.29 13.82 -22.26
C SER A 19 42.89 12.90 -23.32
N ARG A 20 43.93 12.15 -22.96
CA ARG A 20 44.57 11.19 -23.86
C ARG A 20 43.67 9.99 -24.20
N ILE A 21 42.80 9.57 -23.27
CA ILE A 21 41.76 8.56 -23.53
C ILE A 21 40.71 9.12 -24.49
N ILE A 22 40.28 10.37 -24.32
CA ILE A 22 39.31 11.03 -25.20
C ILE A 22 39.86 11.17 -26.62
N GLU A 23 41.09 11.65 -26.79
CA GLU A 23 41.75 11.75 -28.10
C GLU A 23 41.93 10.38 -28.77
N GLN A 24 42.20 9.33 -27.98
CA GLN A 24 42.25 7.96 -28.49
C GLN A 24 40.88 7.43 -28.91
N LEU A 25 39.82 7.75 -28.17
CA LEU A 25 38.45 7.38 -28.53
C LEU A 25 37.98 8.12 -29.79
N GLU A 26 38.23 9.43 -29.89
CA GLU A 26 37.92 10.23 -31.07
C GLU A 26 38.67 9.73 -32.31
N SER A 27 39.96 9.44 -32.19
CA SER A 27 40.75 8.88 -33.30
C SER A 27 40.35 7.45 -33.70
N MET A 28 39.88 6.62 -32.75
CA MET A 28 39.32 5.30 -33.06
C MET A 28 37.96 5.39 -33.76
N ILE A 29 37.07 6.28 -33.30
CA ILE A 29 35.75 6.50 -33.93
C ILE A 29 35.94 6.99 -35.37
N VAL A 30 36.91 7.87 -35.61
CA VAL A 30 37.23 8.42 -36.94
C VAL A 30 37.91 7.38 -37.86
N ARG A 31 38.75 6.49 -37.33
CA ARG A 31 39.49 5.49 -38.15
C ARG A 31 38.75 4.19 -38.41
N LYS A 32 37.77 3.81 -37.59
CA LYS A 32 37.10 2.49 -37.64
C LYS A 32 35.60 2.58 -37.95
N GLY A 33 35.18 3.63 -38.67
CA GLY A 33 33.79 3.80 -39.09
C GLY A 33 33.33 2.65 -39.99
N ILE A 34 32.51 1.74 -39.45
CA ILE A 34 31.60 0.75 -40.09
C ILE A 34 32.19 -0.18 -41.18
N SER A 35 33.39 0.06 -41.70
CA SER A 35 33.90 -0.51 -42.95
C SER A 35 34.56 -1.89 -42.81
N GLN A 36 34.45 -2.56 -41.65
CA GLN A 36 34.93 -3.93 -41.46
C GLN A 36 33.82 -4.94 -41.12
N VAL A 37 32.54 -4.55 -41.14
CA VAL A 37 31.45 -5.52 -40.96
C VAL A 37 31.04 -6.07 -42.32
N ASN A 38 31.89 -6.93 -42.89
CA ASN A 38 31.54 -7.72 -44.07
C ASN A 38 31.39 -9.19 -43.66
N GLU A 39 30.21 -9.53 -43.16
CA GLU A 39 29.57 -10.84 -43.34
C GLU A 39 28.14 -10.79 -42.77
N SER A 40 27.17 -11.00 -43.67
CA SER A 40 25.77 -11.39 -43.44
C SER A 40 25.19 -11.11 -42.05
N ILE A 41 24.54 -9.94 -41.90
CA ILE A 41 23.61 -9.54 -40.82
C ILE A 41 23.83 -10.32 -39.51
N LEU A 42 24.96 -10.03 -38.89
CA LEU A 42 25.18 -10.35 -37.50
C LEU A 42 24.19 -9.49 -36.69
N ASN A 43 23.32 -10.10 -35.87
CA ASN A 43 22.31 -9.41 -35.05
C ASN A 43 22.88 -8.09 -34.49
N SER A 44 22.16 -6.97 -34.64
CA SER A 44 22.64 -5.63 -34.25
C SER A 44 23.22 -5.56 -32.82
N LEU A 45 22.73 -6.42 -31.92
CA LEU A 45 23.30 -6.65 -30.59
C LEU A 45 24.73 -7.19 -30.64
N ARG A 46 24.95 -8.33 -31.29
CA ARG A 46 26.26 -8.95 -31.47
C ARG A 46 27.30 -8.00 -32.04
N ALA A 47 26.89 -7.20 -33.04
CA ALA A 47 27.77 -6.18 -33.62
C ALA A 47 28.17 -5.12 -32.58
N GLY A 48 27.21 -4.62 -31.79
CA GLY A 48 27.46 -3.67 -30.71
C GLY A 48 28.35 -4.23 -29.58
N THR A 49 28.07 -5.45 -29.11
CA THR A 49 28.84 -6.10 -28.04
C THR A 49 30.27 -6.39 -28.50
N THR A 50 30.44 -6.82 -29.74
CA THR A 50 31.76 -7.08 -30.34
C THR A 50 32.60 -5.79 -30.40
N LEU A 51 32.00 -4.69 -30.88
CA LEU A 51 32.67 -3.38 -30.93
C LEU A 51 33.10 -2.89 -29.53
N GLN A 52 32.27 -3.07 -28.51
CA GLN A 52 32.60 -2.69 -27.13
C GLN A 52 33.71 -3.57 -26.53
N THR A 53 33.66 -4.89 -26.72
CA THR A 53 34.71 -5.79 -26.21
C THR A 53 36.06 -5.57 -26.90
N GLU A 54 36.03 -5.24 -28.19
CA GLU A 54 37.24 -4.91 -28.95
C GLU A 54 37.84 -3.56 -28.53
N ALA A 55 37.00 -2.57 -28.23
CA ALA A 55 37.44 -1.28 -27.67
C ALA A 55 38.14 -1.44 -26.31
N ILE A 56 37.73 -2.41 -25.49
CA ILE A 56 38.33 -2.72 -24.18
C ILE A 56 39.54 -3.68 -24.31
N ARG A 57 39.90 -4.09 -25.54
CA ARG A 57 40.98 -5.05 -25.86
C ARG A 57 40.83 -6.40 -25.14
N ILE A 58 39.61 -6.82 -24.86
CA ILE A 58 39.34 -8.17 -24.35
C ILE A 58 39.51 -9.13 -25.53
N ARG A 59 40.47 -10.06 -25.42
CA ARG A 59 40.87 -10.93 -26.52
C ARG A 59 39.83 -12.05 -26.72
N ASN A 60 38.92 -11.84 -27.69
CA ASN A 60 38.13 -12.82 -28.42
C ASN A 60 37.65 -14.07 -27.65
N GLU A 61 36.95 -13.86 -26.53
CA GLU A 61 36.17 -14.92 -25.90
C GLU A 61 34.74 -14.93 -26.49
N GLN A 62 34.57 -15.62 -27.62
CA GLN A 62 33.27 -15.79 -28.29
C GLN A 62 32.17 -16.31 -27.34
N LEU A 63 32.56 -17.07 -26.32
CA LEU A 63 31.68 -17.52 -25.23
C LEU A 63 31.13 -16.36 -24.38
N LEU A 64 31.93 -15.34 -24.14
CA LEU A 64 31.59 -14.18 -23.32
C LEU A 64 30.67 -13.23 -24.09
N ILE A 65 30.93 -13.05 -25.39
CA ILE A 65 30.03 -12.33 -26.31
C ILE A 65 28.66 -13.02 -26.37
N LYS A 66 28.63 -14.34 -26.55
CA LYS A 66 27.37 -15.11 -26.58
C LYS A 66 26.60 -15.02 -25.25
N LYS A 67 27.28 -15.10 -24.11
CA LYS A 67 26.65 -14.92 -22.79
C LYS A 67 26.08 -13.50 -22.60
N LEU A 68 26.78 -12.48 -23.10
CA LEU A 68 26.29 -11.10 -23.04
C LEU A 68 25.08 -10.89 -23.95
N GLU A 69 25.08 -11.45 -25.17
CA GLU A 69 23.91 -11.48 -26.07
C GLU A 69 22.71 -12.14 -25.40
N GLU A 70 22.89 -13.33 -24.82
CA GLU A 70 21.82 -14.05 -24.11
C GLU A 70 21.28 -13.23 -22.93
N LEU A 71 22.15 -12.60 -22.14
CA LEU A 71 21.74 -11.73 -21.03
C LEU A 71 21.00 -10.48 -21.52
N GLU A 72 21.43 -9.90 -22.63
CA GLU A 72 20.83 -8.69 -23.18
C GLU A 72 19.50 -8.98 -23.88
N GLU A 73 19.37 -10.10 -24.58
CA GLU A 73 18.10 -10.63 -25.10
C GLU A 73 17.12 -10.94 -23.95
N ILE A 74 17.59 -11.59 -22.89
CA ILE A 74 16.79 -11.80 -21.67
C ILE A 74 16.38 -10.46 -21.07
N CYS A 75 17.28 -9.47 -21.00
CA CYS A 75 16.96 -8.13 -20.51
C CYS A 75 15.97 -7.38 -21.41
N LEU A 76 16.10 -7.46 -22.74
CA LEU A 76 15.21 -6.82 -23.71
C LEU A 76 13.83 -7.48 -23.73
N PHE A 77 13.78 -8.81 -23.68
CA PHE A 77 12.55 -9.58 -23.54
C PHE A 77 11.85 -9.26 -22.21
N ASN A 78 12.61 -9.15 -21.11
CA ASN A 78 12.08 -8.71 -19.82
C ASN A 78 11.66 -7.24 -19.82
N LYS A 79 12.30 -6.37 -20.61
CA LYS A 79 11.87 -4.97 -20.84
C LYS A 79 10.57 -4.90 -21.65
N GLY A 80 10.39 -5.75 -22.67
CA GLY A 80 9.16 -5.84 -23.46
C GLY A 80 7.96 -6.37 -22.65
N LYS A 81 8.22 -7.26 -21.68
CA LYS A 81 7.25 -7.74 -20.68
C LYS A 81 7.22 -6.91 -19.39
N ALA A 82 7.99 -5.83 -19.30
CA ALA A 82 8.06 -5.04 -18.09
C ALA A 82 6.67 -4.49 -17.79
N PHE A 83 6.18 -4.81 -16.60
CA PHE A 83 4.97 -4.21 -16.09
C PHE A 83 5.18 -2.71 -16.01
N ASP A 84 4.30 -2.02 -16.70
CA ASP A 84 4.19 -0.58 -16.63
C ASP A 84 2.94 -0.26 -15.79
N PRO A 85 3.12 0.22 -14.53
CA PRO A 85 2.02 0.66 -13.69
C PRO A 85 1.09 1.64 -14.43
N ALA A 86 1.62 2.50 -15.29
CA ALA A 86 0.86 3.54 -15.98
C ALA A 86 -0.13 2.97 -17.01
N LYS A 87 0.19 1.85 -17.68
CA LYS A 87 -0.67 1.26 -18.72
C LYS A 87 -2.04 0.82 -18.20
N LYS A 88 -2.12 0.39 -16.93
CA LYS A 88 -3.36 -0.09 -16.31
C LYS A 88 -4.08 0.98 -15.49
N LEU A 89 -3.58 2.21 -15.46
CA LEU A 89 -4.06 3.26 -14.58
C LEU A 89 -5.52 3.64 -14.82
N ASN A 90 -5.96 3.74 -16.08
CA ASN A 90 -7.36 4.03 -16.39
C ASN A 90 -8.29 2.90 -15.93
N VAL A 91 -7.87 1.64 -16.10
CA VAL A 91 -8.64 0.48 -15.65
C VAL A 91 -8.76 0.49 -14.12
N ILE A 92 -7.68 0.78 -13.40
CA ILE A 92 -7.68 0.89 -11.93
C ILE A 92 -8.64 1.97 -11.46
N LYS A 93 -8.59 3.17 -12.09
CA LYS A 93 -9.52 4.25 -11.77
C LYS A 93 -10.97 3.85 -11.96
N ILE A 94 -11.30 3.17 -13.06
CA ILE A 94 -12.64 2.63 -13.30
C ILE A 94 -13.02 1.66 -12.18
N LYS A 95 -12.16 0.70 -11.83
CA LYS A 95 -12.44 -0.28 -10.77
C LYS A 95 -12.60 0.36 -9.39
N MET A 96 -11.82 1.38 -9.07
CA MET A 96 -11.98 2.16 -7.84
C MET A 96 -13.31 2.92 -7.83
N ALA A 97 -13.69 3.56 -8.94
CA ALA A 97 -14.97 4.27 -9.06
C ALA A 97 -16.18 3.33 -8.91
N GLU A 98 -16.10 2.10 -9.42
CA GLU A 98 -17.12 1.07 -9.20
C GLU A 98 -17.24 0.68 -7.71
N LEU A 99 -16.13 0.60 -6.98
CA LEU A 99 -16.15 0.37 -5.53
C LEU A 99 -16.74 1.57 -4.76
N GLU A 100 -16.42 2.79 -5.18
CA GLU A 100 -17.03 4.01 -4.63
C GLU A 100 -18.54 4.06 -4.88
N TRP A 101 -18.99 3.66 -6.07
CA TRP A 101 -20.41 3.52 -6.39
C TRP A 101 -21.08 2.48 -5.50
N TYR A 102 -20.47 1.29 -5.39
CA TYR A 102 -20.97 0.24 -4.51
C TYR A 102 -21.09 0.73 -3.06
N LYS A 103 -20.09 1.47 -2.58
CA LYS A 103 -20.11 2.07 -1.26
C LYS A 103 -21.28 3.03 -1.06
N LYS A 104 -21.54 3.94 -2.01
CA LYS A 104 -22.70 4.85 -1.99
C LYS A 104 -24.03 4.11 -1.95
N VAL A 105 -24.18 3.07 -2.77
CA VAL A 105 -25.39 2.23 -2.80
C VAL A 105 -25.60 1.50 -1.48
N ALA A 106 -24.55 0.90 -0.93
CA ALA A 106 -24.63 0.15 0.32
C ALA A 106 -24.93 1.06 1.52
N LYS A 107 -24.45 2.30 1.48
CA LYS A 107 -24.78 3.35 2.44
C LYS A 107 -26.26 3.74 2.38
N ALA A 108 -26.83 3.91 1.18
CA ALA A 108 -28.25 4.20 1.00
C ALA A 108 -29.17 3.10 1.57
N ASN A 109 -28.67 1.86 1.66
CA ASN A 109 -29.37 0.74 2.28
C ASN A 109 -29.14 0.63 3.81
N GLU A 110 -28.59 1.67 4.46
CA GLU A 110 -28.29 1.72 5.91
C GLU A 110 -27.44 0.55 6.46
N THR A 111 -26.72 -0.16 5.59
CA THR A 111 -25.92 -1.33 5.99
C THR A 111 -24.43 -1.00 5.91
N GLY A 112 -24.03 -0.22 4.91
CA GLY A 112 -22.63 0.09 4.66
C GLY A 112 -21.96 -1.00 3.82
N TYR A 113 -20.91 -0.60 3.09
CA TYR A 113 -20.31 -1.44 2.05
C TYR A 113 -19.60 -2.69 2.60
N TYR A 114 -18.98 -2.57 3.78
CA TYR A 114 -18.36 -3.68 4.50
C TYR A 114 -19.38 -4.78 4.82
N ASP A 115 -20.45 -4.43 5.52
CA ASP A 115 -21.48 -5.37 5.95
C ASP A 115 -22.30 -5.93 4.77
N CYS A 116 -22.60 -5.12 3.75
CA CYS A 116 -23.22 -5.60 2.51
C CYS A 116 -22.33 -6.65 1.84
N TYR A 117 -21.03 -6.36 1.71
CA TYR A 117 -20.10 -7.27 1.04
C TYR A 117 -19.88 -8.54 1.87
N LYS A 118 -19.81 -8.45 3.19
CA LYS A 118 -19.67 -9.62 4.07
C LYS A 118 -20.84 -10.59 3.90
N LYS A 119 -22.07 -10.07 3.76
CA LYS A 119 -23.29 -10.89 3.59
C LYS A 119 -23.44 -11.50 2.19
N GLN A 120 -22.84 -10.90 1.15
CA GLN A 120 -22.88 -11.34 -0.26
C GLN A 120 -24.29 -11.69 -0.79
N LEU A 121 -25.29 -10.87 -0.49
CA LEU A 121 -26.69 -11.16 -0.84
C LEU A 121 -27.11 -10.69 -2.24
N SER A 122 -26.30 -9.87 -2.91
CA SER A 122 -26.68 -9.17 -4.12
C SER A 122 -25.83 -9.53 -5.34
N ARG A 123 -26.40 -9.37 -6.54
CA ARG A 123 -25.64 -9.54 -7.80
C ARG A 123 -24.45 -8.57 -7.89
N ARG A 124 -24.59 -7.35 -7.34
CA ARG A 124 -23.51 -6.34 -7.33
C ARG A 124 -22.29 -6.83 -6.56
N ASP A 125 -22.49 -7.66 -5.54
CA ASP A 125 -21.41 -8.20 -4.73
C ASP A 125 -20.48 -9.09 -5.58
N ARG A 126 -21.01 -9.78 -6.59
CA ARG A 126 -20.22 -10.57 -7.54
C ARG A 126 -19.30 -9.71 -8.40
N ASP A 127 -19.76 -8.53 -8.81
CA ASP A 127 -18.94 -7.60 -9.60
C ASP A 127 -17.88 -6.93 -8.73
N VAL A 128 -18.22 -6.60 -7.48
CA VAL A 128 -17.25 -6.14 -6.47
C VAL A 128 -16.14 -7.17 -6.26
N ILE A 129 -16.46 -8.46 -6.12
CA ILE A 129 -15.45 -9.53 -5.99
C ILE A 129 -14.46 -9.49 -7.16
N LYS A 130 -14.95 -9.34 -8.40
CA LYS A 130 -14.08 -9.26 -9.59
C LYS A 130 -13.19 -8.01 -9.57
N HIS A 131 -13.77 -6.86 -9.20
CA HIS A 131 -13.05 -5.58 -9.16
C HIS A 131 -11.97 -5.59 -8.08
N LYS A 132 -12.33 -6.03 -6.87
CA LYS A 132 -11.40 -6.30 -5.78
C LYS A 132 -10.27 -7.21 -6.23
N LYS A 133 -10.56 -8.39 -6.79
CA LYS A 133 -9.53 -9.35 -7.25
C LYS A 133 -8.56 -8.73 -8.24
N PHE A 134 -9.06 -7.94 -9.19
CA PHE A 134 -8.22 -7.23 -10.15
C PHE A 134 -7.29 -6.23 -9.45
N LEU A 135 -7.84 -5.39 -8.56
CA LEU A 135 -7.08 -4.38 -7.82
C LEU A 135 -6.02 -5.02 -6.92
N THR A 136 -6.37 -6.10 -6.20
CA THR A 136 -5.43 -6.85 -5.35
C THR A 136 -4.28 -7.43 -6.15
N ASN A 137 -4.56 -8.05 -7.30
CA ASN A 137 -3.49 -8.59 -8.15
C ASN A 137 -2.58 -7.48 -8.68
N TYR A 138 -3.16 -6.35 -9.09
CA TYR A 138 -2.39 -5.20 -9.56
C TYR A 138 -1.45 -4.66 -8.47
N TRP A 139 -1.96 -4.38 -7.27
CA TRP A 139 -1.17 -3.80 -6.19
C TRP A 139 -0.15 -4.77 -5.60
N LYS A 140 -0.44 -6.07 -5.57
CA LYS A 140 0.56 -7.10 -5.25
C LYS A 140 1.73 -7.08 -6.24
N GLU A 141 1.44 -6.94 -7.53
CA GLU A 141 2.46 -6.85 -8.57
C GLU A 141 3.29 -5.56 -8.46
N VAL A 142 2.65 -4.42 -8.18
CA VAL A 142 3.34 -3.15 -7.87
C VAL A 142 4.30 -3.33 -6.71
N VAL A 143 3.84 -3.94 -5.60
CA VAL A 143 4.68 -4.17 -4.42
C VAL A 143 5.85 -5.09 -4.75
N ALA A 144 5.60 -6.23 -5.38
CA ALA A 144 6.62 -7.20 -5.74
C ALA A 144 7.72 -6.61 -6.63
N GLN A 145 7.38 -5.71 -7.55
CA GLN A 145 8.37 -5.06 -8.41
C GLN A 145 9.20 -3.99 -7.73
N ASN A 146 8.59 -3.24 -6.81
CA ASN A 146 9.32 -2.28 -6.00
C ASN A 146 10.34 -3.01 -5.12
N GLU A 147 9.98 -4.16 -4.55
CA GLU A 147 10.91 -4.96 -3.73
C GLU A 147 12.04 -5.61 -4.55
N ARG A 148 11.83 -5.91 -5.84
CA ARG A 148 12.84 -6.53 -6.73
C ARG A 148 13.89 -5.57 -7.29
N LYS A 149 13.64 -4.25 -7.28
CA LYS A 149 14.55 -3.25 -7.87
C LYS A 149 15.12 -2.35 -6.76
N PRO A 150 16.24 -2.74 -6.11
CA PRO A 150 16.82 -2.00 -4.98
C PRO A 150 17.62 -0.75 -5.38
N GLN A 151 17.50 -0.27 -6.63
CA GLN A 151 18.06 1.05 -6.97
C GLN A 151 17.30 2.07 -6.12
N LYS A 152 18.06 2.86 -5.36
CA LYS A 152 17.64 3.82 -4.32
C LYS A 152 16.68 4.95 -4.79
N GLN A 153 15.98 4.79 -5.93
CA GLN A 153 15.20 5.76 -6.70
C GLN A 153 13.94 5.17 -7.37
N LEU A 154 13.06 4.53 -6.62
CA LEU A 154 11.65 4.93 -6.72
C LEU A 154 11.38 5.83 -5.52
N VAL A 155 12.11 6.95 -5.43
CA VAL A 155 12.01 7.97 -4.38
C VAL A 155 10.52 8.21 -4.13
N TYR A 156 9.96 7.72 -3.02
CA TYR A 156 8.55 7.92 -2.65
C TYR A 156 7.53 7.74 -3.78
N LEU A 157 7.31 6.52 -4.34
CA LEU A 157 6.13 6.17 -5.17
C LEU A 157 5.42 7.40 -5.80
N ARG A 158 6.05 8.15 -6.75
CA ARG A 158 5.63 9.51 -7.21
C ARG A 158 4.33 9.95 -6.55
N SER A 159 4.32 10.68 -5.43
CA SER A 159 3.14 11.09 -4.62
C SER A 159 1.77 10.49 -5.02
N ARG A 160 1.28 10.79 -6.22
CA ARG A 160 0.26 10.03 -6.98
C ARG A 160 0.16 8.51 -6.70
N TRP A 161 1.24 7.72 -6.77
CA TRP A 161 1.16 6.27 -6.57
C TRP A 161 1.04 5.90 -5.09
N LEU A 162 1.71 6.65 -4.21
CA LEU A 162 1.57 6.51 -2.77
C LEU A 162 0.12 6.77 -2.34
N TYR A 163 -0.46 7.90 -2.75
CA TYR A 163 -1.85 8.25 -2.46
C TYR A 163 -2.85 7.29 -3.11
N ALA A 164 -2.59 6.83 -4.34
CA ALA A 164 -3.43 5.82 -4.98
C ALA A 164 -3.38 4.47 -4.22
N GLY A 165 -2.20 4.09 -3.73
CA GLY A 165 -2.01 2.87 -2.94
C GLY A 165 -2.70 2.95 -1.59
N THR A 166 -2.61 4.10 -0.92
CA THR A 166 -3.34 4.40 0.32
C THR A 166 -4.85 4.37 0.11
N THR A 167 -5.35 4.99 -0.95
CA THR A 167 -6.79 4.99 -1.28
C THR A 167 -7.27 3.58 -1.57
N TYR A 168 -6.51 2.80 -2.35
CA TYR A 168 -6.77 1.38 -2.59
C TYR A 168 -6.82 0.60 -1.27
N ARG A 169 -5.80 0.72 -0.41
CA ARG A 169 -5.73 0.03 0.88
C ARG A 169 -6.96 0.33 1.72
N ARG A 170 -7.31 1.61 1.90
CA ARG A 170 -8.46 2.04 2.71
C ARG A 170 -9.82 1.63 2.12
N MET A 171 -9.91 1.41 0.81
CA MET A 171 -11.14 0.95 0.15
C MET A 171 -11.28 -0.59 0.13
N VAL A 172 -10.18 -1.31 -0.11
CA VAL A 172 -10.22 -2.75 -0.43
C VAL A 172 -9.85 -3.63 0.75
N GLU A 173 -8.95 -3.21 1.64
CA GLU A 173 -8.57 -4.01 2.80
C GLU A 173 -9.76 -4.35 3.72
N PRO A 174 -10.73 -3.43 3.95
CA PRO A 174 -11.99 -3.78 4.63
C PRO A 174 -12.75 -4.95 3.97
N LEU A 175 -12.71 -5.06 2.65
CA LEU A 175 -13.37 -6.17 1.93
C LEU A 175 -12.57 -7.48 2.04
N ASP A 176 -11.25 -7.43 2.19
CA ASP A 176 -10.44 -8.60 2.53
C ASP A 176 -10.66 -9.06 3.97
N ILE A 177 -10.80 -8.11 4.91
CA ILE A 177 -11.18 -8.37 6.30
C ILE A 177 -12.57 -9.03 6.34
N ALA A 178 -13.54 -8.53 5.56
CA ALA A 178 -14.87 -9.11 5.49
C ALA A 178 -14.85 -10.58 5.05
N ASP A 179 -14.03 -10.92 4.05
CA ASP A 179 -13.85 -12.31 3.62
C ASP A 179 -13.18 -13.15 4.73
N TYR A 180 -12.10 -12.63 5.35
CA TYR A 180 -11.37 -13.33 6.41
C TYR A 180 -12.25 -13.73 7.60
N TYR A 181 -13.06 -12.79 8.11
CA TYR A 181 -13.95 -13.07 9.25
C TYR A 181 -15.25 -13.77 8.86
N ARG A 182 -15.63 -13.78 7.57
CA ARG A 182 -16.72 -14.66 7.11
C ARG A 182 -16.31 -16.12 7.19
N ASP A 183 -15.05 -16.41 6.94
CA ASP A 183 -14.49 -17.78 6.98
C ASP A 183 -13.97 -18.15 8.39
N ASN A 184 -14.56 -17.56 9.44
CA ASN A 184 -14.21 -17.77 10.86
C ASN A 184 -12.74 -17.47 11.22
N GLY A 185 -12.09 -16.55 10.50
CA GLY A 185 -10.77 -16.05 10.87
C GLY A 185 -10.77 -15.32 12.22
N SER A 186 -9.58 -15.22 12.83
CA SER A 186 -9.31 -14.38 14.00
C SER A 186 -7.90 -13.78 13.90
N ASN A 187 -7.65 -12.70 14.65
CA ASN A 187 -6.37 -12.01 14.72
C ASN A 187 -5.86 -11.51 13.36
N TYR A 188 -6.74 -10.95 12.51
CA TYR A 188 -6.38 -10.53 11.14
C TYR A 188 -5.11 -9.67 11.08
N VAL A 189 -4.98 -8.69 11.98
CA VAL A 189 -3.87 -7.73 11.96
C VAL A 189 -2.51 -8.40 12.12
N THR A 190 -2.43 -9.49 12.89
CA THR A 190 -1.15 -10.17 13.18
C THR A 190 -0.89 -11.37 12.27
N THR A 191 -1.93 -12.14 11.90
CA THR A 191 -1.76 -13.40 11.16
C THR A 191 -2.37 -13.41 9.77
N GLY A 192 -3.45 -12.64 9.54
CA GLY A 192 -4.23 -12.68 8.29
C GLY A 192 -3.88 -11.60 7.27
N ARG A 193 -3.18 -10.55 7.70
CA ARG A 193 -2.95 -9.35 6.89
C ARG A 193 -1.97 -9.61 5.75
N SER A 194 -2.38 -9.30 4.53
CA SER A 194 -1.54 -9.53 3.35
C SER A 194 -0.35 -8.57 3.30
N HIS A 195 0.83 -9.12 2.98
CA HIS A 195 2.11 -8.39 2.86
C HIS A 195 2.01 -7.07 2.09
N HIS A 196 1.27 -7.04 0.98
CA HIS A 196 1.16 -5.84 0.16
C HIS A 196 0.47 -4.66 0.87
N TYR A 197 -0.50 -4.91 1.76
CA TYR A 197 -1.10 -3.84 2.57
C TYR A 197 -0.14 -3.29 3.60
N ILE A 198 0.64 -4.17 4.24
CA ILE A 198 1.68 -3.80 5.21
C ILE A 198 2.70 -2.89 4.52
N LYS A 199 3.18 -3.28 3.33
CA LYS A 199 4.13 -2.48 2.55
C LYS A 199 3.58 -1.12 2.14
N LEU A 200 2.34 -1.08 1.64
CA LEU A 200 1.68 0.18 1.27
C LEU A 200 1.51 1.12 2.45
N GLN A 201 1.21 0.60 3.64
CA GLN A 201 1.13 1.40 4.86
C GLN A 201 2.51 1.90 5.31
N GLN A 202 3.52 1.03 5.33
CA GLN A 202 4.91 1.40 5.69
C GLN A 202 5.43 2.54 4.83
N TRP A 203 5.21 2.49 3.51
CA TRP A 203 5.65 3.55 2.61
C TRP A 203 4.96 4.90 2.87
N LEU A 204 3.70 4.90 3.31
CA LEU A 204 3.00 6.13 3.68
C LEU A 204 3.56 6.71 4.97
N GLU A 205 3.76 5.88 5.99
CA GLU A 205 4.32 6.30 7.28
C GLU A 205 5.76 6.83 7.13
N GLU A 206 6.55 6.24 6.23
CA GLU A 206 7.89 6.72 5.88
C GLU A 206 7.84 8.09 5.19
N ASP A 207 6.84 8.36 4.33
CA ASP A 207 6.63 9.65 3.65
C ASP A 207 6.20 10.73 4.63
N GLU A 208 5.24 10.43 5.50
CA GLU A 208 4.78 11.34 6.55
C GLU A 208 5.89 11.71 7.55
N LYS A 209 6.85 10.80 7.80
CA LYS A 209 8.01 11.08 8.66
C LYS A 209 9.03 12.02 8.01
N GLN A 210 9.24 11.92 6.70
CA GLN A 210 10.20 12.80 6.00
C GLN A 210 9.56 14.10 5.53
N SER A 211 8.25 14.11 5.26
CA SER A 211 7.48 15.32 4.97
C SER A 211 7.19 16.08 6.27
N ARG A 212 7.80 17.26 6.45
CA ARG A 212 7.46 18.19 7.57
C ARG A 212 6.03 18.75 7.50
N PHE A 213 5.27 18.44 6.44
CA PHE A 213 3.88 18.84 6.29
C PHE A 213 2.95 17.69 6.69
N ARG A 214 2.46 17.74 7.92
CA ARG A 214 1.25 16.99 8.29
C ARG A 214 0.08 17.65 7.56
N ILE A 215 -0.63 16.88 6.73
CA ILE A 215 -1.93 17.33 6.22
C ILE A 215 -2.85 17.41 7.43
N ASP A 216 -3.09 18.63 7.88
CA ASP A 216 -3.96 18.94 9.01
C ASP A 216 -5.39 18.59 8.58
N THR A 217 -5.86 17.38 8.87
CA THR A 217 -7.24 16.92 8.64
C THR A 217 -8.19 17.59 9.64
N LYS A 218 -8.20 18.92 9.66
CA LYS A 218 -9.17 19.71 10.43
C LYS A 218 -10.55 19.55 9.81
N LYS A 219 -11.49 19.04 10.61
CA LYS A 219 -12.95 19.07 10.43
C LYS A 219 -13.40 18.95 8.96
N GLN A 220 -13.16 17.79 8.37
CA GLN A 220 -13.70 17.46 7.06
C GLN A 220 -15.05 16.74 7.22
N ASN A 221 -15.89 16.86 6.20
CA ASN A 221 -17.11 16.08 6.10
C ASN A 221 -16.75 14.59 6.01
N VAL A 222 -16.91 13.86 7.12
CA VAL A 222 -16.56 12.43 7.23
C VAL A 222 -17.57 11.49 6.54
N ASP A 223 -18.60 12.08 5.93
CA ASP A 223 -19.61 11.34 5.19
C ASP A 223 -19.07 10.76 3.88
N VAL A 224 -17.98 11.35 3.36
CA VAL A 224 -17.35 10.99 2.08
C VAL A 224 -15.98 10.32 2.27
N ILE A 225 -15.41 10.33 3.48
CA ILE A 225 -14.06 9.81 3.70
C ILE A 225 -14.01 8.28 3.71
N LEU A 226 -12.85 7.75 3.33
CA LEU A 226 -12.44 6.39 3.70
C LEU A 226 -11.78 6.44 5.07
N THR A 227 -12.09 5.48 5.93
CA THR A 227 -11.47 5.34 7.25
C THR A 227 -9.95 5.26 7.10
N ASP A 228 -9.22 6.06 7.89
CA ASP A 228 -7.77 6.19 7.78
C ASP A 228 -7.05 4.88 8.12
N ASP A 229 -7.49 4.27 9.22
CA ASP A 229 -7.13 2.92 9.62
C ASP A 229 -7.91 1.89 8.81
N SER A 230 -7.26 1.30 7.83
CA SER A 230 -7.85 0.27 6.98
C SER A 230 -8.10 -1.06 7.70
N CYS A 231 -7.50 -1.25 8.88
CA CYS A 231 -7.73 -2.39 9.76
C CYS A 231 -8.89 -2.16 10.76
N PHE A 232 -9.55 -1.01 10.75
CA PHE A 232 -10.65 -0.68 11.68
C PHE A 232 -11.67 -1.82 11.82
N TRP A 233 -12.12 -2.40 10.71
CA TRP A 233 -13.09 -3.48 10.74
C TRP A 233 -12.56 -4.79 11.35
N ALA A 234 -11.25 -5.04 11.30
CA ALA A 234 -10.66 -6.18 12.01
C ALA A 234 -10.79 -5.99 13.53
N HIS A 235 -10.53 -4.78 14.02
CA HIS A 235 -10.72 -4.46 15.43
C HIS A 235 -12.17 -4.60 15.87
N VAL A 236 -13.14 -4.18 15.04
CA VAL A 236 -14.58 -4.40 15.28
C VAL A 236 -14.90 -5.89 15.40
N GLU A 237 -14.41 -6.72 14.48
CA GLU A 237 -14.69 -8.16 14.50
C GLU A 237 -14.08 -8.85 15.72
N GLU A 238 -12.84 -8.51 16.10
CA GLU A 238 -12.25 -8.99 17.36
C GLU A 238 -13.08 -8.60 18.58
N ALA A 239 -13.53 -7.34 18.66
CA ALA A 239 -14.37 -6.87 19.75
C ALA A 239 -15.70 -7.64 19.81
N ARG A 240 -16.30 -7.97 18.67
CA ARG A 240 -17.49 -8.83 18.60
C ARG A 240 -17.21 -10.25 19.06
N LEU A 241 -16.06 -10.82 18.70
CA LEU A 241 -15.64 -12.13 19.19
C LEU A 241 -15.48 -12.11 20.72
N TRP A 242 -14.86 -11.07 21.29
CA TRP A 242 -14.74 -10.93 22.75
C TRP A 242 -16.10 -10.79 23.44
N CYS A 243 -17.05 -10.05 22.86
CA CYS A 243 -18.43 -9.99 23.36
C CYS A 243 -19.11 -11.38 23.35
N LYS A 244 -18.95 -12.16 22.28
CA LYS A 244 -19.49 -13.52 22.20
C LYS A 244 -18.85 -14.43 23.24
N SER A 245 -17.52 -14.41 23.37
CA SER A 245 -16.81 -15.20 24.39
C SER A 245 -17.25 -14.84 25.81
N LEU A 246 -17.48 -13.56 26.11
CA LEU A 246 -17.98 -13.13 27.43
C LEU A 246 -19.38 -13.65 27.76
N LYS A 247 -20.23 -13.86 26.75
CA LYS A 247 -21.58 -14.41 26.90
C LYS A 247 -21.56 -15.93 27.11
N THR A 248 -20.59 -16.62 26.54
CA THR A 248 -20.46 -18.09 26.63
C THR A 248 -19.50 -18.56 27.72
N ALA A 249 -18.67 -17.67 28.28
CA ALA A 249 -17.70 -18.01 29.30
C ALA A 249 -18.36 -18.54 30.58
N ASP A 250 -17.81 -19.63 31.12
CA ASP A 250 -18.24 -20.20 32.40
C ASP A 250 -17.96 -19.22 33.55
N VAL A 251 -18.84 -19.22 34.55
CA VAL A 251 -18.78 -18.34 35.72
C VAL A 251 -17.47 -18.53 36.51
N GLY A 252 -16.87 -19.72 36.42
CA GLY A 252 -15.58 -20.05 37.05
C GLY A 252 -14.34 -19.39 36.42
N MET A 253 -14.41 -18.86 35.19
CA MET A 253 -13.25 -18.29 34.48
C MET A 253 -13.10 -16.77 34.69
N ILE A 254 -13.02 -16.34 35.95
CA ILE A 254 -12.99 -14.92 36.33
C ILE A 254 -11.85 -14.16 35.64
N SER A 255 -10.64 -14.73 35.60
CA SER A 255 -9.45 -14.09 35.01
C SER A 255 -9.62 -13.81 33.52
N GLU A 256 -10.19 -14.76 32.77
CA GLU A 256 -10.45 -14.59 31.34
C GLU A 256 -11.50 -13.50 31.09
N ARG A 257 -12.57 -13.46 31.89
CA ARG A 257 -13.61 -12.43 31.78
C ARG A 257 -13.06 -11.03 32.06
N VAL A 258 -12.17 -10.89 33.05
CA VAL A 258 -11.48 -9.62 33.33
C VAL A 258 -10.62 -9.20 32.14
N CYS A 259 -9.83 -10.13 31.57
CA CYS A 259 -9.00 -9.88 30.39
C CYS A 259 -9.82 -9.45 29.17
N LEU A 260 -10.94 -10.13 28.87
CA LEU A 260 -11.84 -9.78 27.76
C LEU A 260 -12.51 -8.42 27.95
N ARG A 261 -12.93 -8.09 29.18
CA ARG A 261 -13.47 -6.76 29.50
C ARG A 261 -12.44 -5.65 29.29
N GLN A 262 -11.20 -5.88 29.72
CA GLN A 262 -10.11 -4.93 29.51
C GLN A 262 -9.87 -4.65 28.02
N LYS A 263 -9.82 -5.70 27.19
CA LYS A 263 -9.68 -5.56 25.72
C LYS A 263 -10.84 -4.77 25.09
N LEU A 264 -12.07 -4.96 25.57
CA LEU A 264 -13.22 -4.19 25.09
C LEU A 264 -13.15 -2.71 25.46
N MET A 265 -12.70 -2.38 26.67
CA MET A 265 -12.47 -1.00 27.10
C MET A 265 -11.37 -0.33 26.28
N GLU A 266 -10.28 -1.05 25.98
CA GLU A 266 -9.21 -0.57 25.10
C GLU A 266 -9.72 -0.28 23.69
N PHE A 267 -10.56 -1.16 23.14
CA PHE A 267 -11.18 -0.94 21.84
C PHE A 267 -12.13 0.26 21.84
N GLU A 268 -12.91 0.45 22.90
CA GLU A 268 -13.77 1.62 23.08
C GLU A 268 -12.96 2.94 23.09
N VAL A 269 -11.84 2.97 23.82
CA VAL A 269 -10.93 4.13 23.85
C VAL A 269 -10.38 4.39 22.44
N TYR A 270 -9.89 3.35 21.76
CA TYR A 270 -9.40 3.44 20.38
C TYR A 270 -10.46 4.06 19.45
N VAL A 271 -11.72 3.58 19.49
CA VAL A 271 -12.80 4.11 18.65
C VAL A 271 -13.03 5.59 18.92
N MET A 272 -13.08 5.99 20.20
CA MET A 272 -13.29 7.39 20.55
C MET A 272 -12.14 8.29 20.08
N GLU A 273 -10.89 7.81 20.12
CA GLU A 273 -9.74 8.52 19.56
C GLU A 273 -9.86 8.71 18.04
N GLN A 274 -10.32 7.68 17.30
CA GLN A 274 -10.54 7.81 15.85
C GLN A 274 -11.64 8.84 15.55
N ILE A 275 -12.72 8.86 16.34
CA ILE A 275 -13.80 9.85 16.22
C ILE A 275 -13.27 11.27 16.50
N LYS A 276 -12.50 11.47 17.57
CA LYS A 276 -11.88 12.76 17.91
C LYS A 276 -10.99 13.30 16.78
N LYS A 277 -10.29 12.41 16.08
CA LYS A 277 -9.41 12.73 14.94
C LYS A 277 -10.16 12.89 13.61
N TYR A 278 -11.48 12.66 13.57
CA TYR A 278 -12.25 12.59 12.32
C TYR A 278 -11.68 11.58 11.31
N ALA A 279 -11.05 10.51 11.83
CA ALA A 279 -10.30 9.53 11.05
C ALA A 279 -11.17 8.34 10.59
N VAL A 280 -12.42 8.27 11.02
CA VAL A 280 -13.34 7.16 10.71
C VAL A 280 -14.58 7.62 9.96
N SER A 281 -14.97 6.88 8.92
CA SER A 281 -16.15 7.20 8.10
C SER A 281 -17.43 7.14 8.93
N SER A 282 -18.41 8.01 8.64
CA SER A 282 -19.74 7.99 9.28
C SER A 282 -20.50 6.68 9.07
N GLU A 283 -20.11 5.88 8.06
CA GLU A 283 -20.75 4.60 7.74
C GLU A 283 -20.70 3.57 8.87
N ILE A 284 -19.77 3.73 9.82
CA ILE A 284 -19.72 2.84 10.99
C ILE A 284 -20.99 2.98 11.85
N PHE A 285 -21.68 4.13 11.82
CA PHE A 285 -22.88 4.40 12.60
C PHE A 285 -24.18 4.02 11.89
N LEU A 286 -24.11 3.42 10.70
CA LEU A 286 -25.31 2.95 10.01
C LEU A 286 -26.00 1.84 10.82
N LYS A 287 -27.33 1.83 10.82
CA LYS A 287 -28.15 0.92 11.64
C LYS A 287 -27.82 -0.56 11.44
N GLY A 288 -27.50 -0.94 10.21
CA GLY A 288 -27.16 -2.30 9.82
C GLY A 288 -25.68 -2.67 9.99
N SER A 289 -24.83 -1.75 10.46
CA SER A 289 -23.38 -1.95 10.52
C SER A 289 -22.97 -2.94 11.61
N SER A 290 -21.86 -3.64 11.41
CA SER A 290 -21.28 -4.52 12.42
C SER A 290 -20.78 -3.77 13.65
N PHE A 291 -20.39 -2.49 13.51
CA PHE A 291 -20.03 -1.64 14.65
C PHE A 291 -21.24 -1.31 15.53
N MET A 292 -22.38 -0.97 14.94
CA MET A 292 -23.62 -0.71 15.72
C MET A 292 -24.18 -1.99 16.34
N GLN A 293 -23.95 -3.15 15.73
CA GLN A 293 -24.24 -4.45 16.35
C GLN A 293 -23.33 -4.71 17.56
N TRP A 294 -22.02 -4.51 17.41
CA TRP A 294 -21.07 -4.58 18.52
C TRP A 294 -21.49 -3.66 19.66
N TRP A 295 -21.82 -2.40 19.37
CA TRP A 295 -22.21 -1.42 20.38
C TRP A 295 -23.39 -1.91 21.23
N LYS A 296 -24.46 -2.40 20.59
CA LYS A 296 -25.62 -2.96 21.31
C LYS A 296 -25.23 -4.12 22.22
N GLU A 297 -24.36 -5.01 21.74
CA GLU A 297 -23.89 -6.15 22.52
C GLU A 297 -23.00 -5.73 23.68
N TYR A 298 -22.13 -4.74 23.46
CA TYR A 298 -21.20 -4.21 24.45
C TYR A 298 -21.93 -3.45 25.56
N GLU A 299 -22.88 -2.58 25.19
CA GLU A 299 -23.71 -1.82 26.12
C GLU A 299 -24.45 -2.73 27.12
N MET A 300 -25.04 -3.83 26.64
CA MET A 300 -25.68 -4.83 27.50
C MET A 300 -24.72 -5.53 28.48
N LEU A 301 -23.41 -5.56 28.20
CA LEU A 301 -22.41 -6.26 29.03
C LEU A 301 -21.78 -5.37 30.10
N ILE A 302 -21.83 -4.04 29.94
CA ILE A 302 -21.14 -3.06 30.79
C ILE A 302 -22.06 -2.19 31.65
N GLU A 303 -23.36 -2.15 31.37
CA GLU A 303 -24.33 -1.47 32.23
C GLU A 303 -24.57 -2.21 33.56
N PRO A 304 -24.75 -1.49 34.69
CA PRO A 304 -25.19 -0.08 34.79
C PRO A 304 -24.10 0.94 35.16
N HIS A 305 -22.82 0.57 35.26
CA HIS A 305 -21.80 1.41 35.93
C HIS A 305 -20.73 2.01 35.01
N HIS A 306 -20.74 1.71 33.72
CA HIS A 306 -19.72 2.22 32.79
C HIS A 306 -20.24 3.43 32.00
N ASN A 307 -19.93 4.63 32.51
CA ASN A 307 -20.12 5.86 31.75
C ASN A 307 -18.81 6.24 31.05
N SER A 308 -18.79 6.16 29.72
CA SER A 308 -17.62 6.48 28.91
C SER A 308 -17.93 7.62 27.92
N PRO A 309 -16.90 8.31 27.40
CA PRO A 309 -17.10 9.30 26.35
C PRO A 309 -17.77 8.73 25.09
N LEU A 310 -17.55 7.44 24.76
CA LEU A 310 -18.19 6.78 23.62
C LEU A 310 -19.67 6.50 23.91
N THR A 311 -19.98 6.07 25.14
CA THR A 311 -21.36 5.89 25.63
C THR A 311 -22.16 7.17 25.50
N ASP A 312 -21.63 8.27 26.04
CA ASP A 312 -22.25 9.59 25.93
C ASP A 312 -22.38 10.05 24.47
N PHE A 313 -21.40 9.74 23.63
CA PHE A 313 -21.43 10.09 22.21
C PHE A 313 -22.54 9.37 21.45
N ILE A 314 -22.68 8.05 21.64
CA ILE A 314 -23.66 7.25 20.92
C ILE A 314 -25.07 7.47 21.47
N ARG A 315 -25.28 7.50 22.79
CA ARG A 315 -26.60 7.70 23.41
C ARG A 315 -27.23 9.04 23.06
N ASN A 316 -26.42 10.09 23.05
CA ASN A 316 -26.88 11.43 22.69
C ASN A 316 -26.94 11.65 21.16
N CYS A 317 -26.79 10.59 20.35
CA CYS A 317 -26.84 10.65 18.90
C CYS A 317 -25.88 11.67 18.26
N LYS A 318 -24.74 11.95 18.93
CA LYS A 318 -23.76 12.95 18.48
C LYS A 318 -23.09 12.58 17.15
N PHE A 319 -23.20 11.31 16.72
CA PHE A 319 -22.75 10.86 15.41
C PHE A 319 -23.45 11.55 14.22
N GLN A 320 -24.65 12.12 14.41
CA GLN A 320 -25.30 12.93 13.37
C GLN A 320 -24.51 14.23 13.09
N GLN A 321 -24.06 14.90 14.15
CA GLN A 321 -23.23 16.11 14.06
C GLN A 321 -21.80 15.77 13.61
N TYR A 322 -21.31 14.58 13.96
CA TYR A 322 -20.04 14.06 13.48
C TYR A 322 -20.03 13.91 11.94
N ALA A 323 -21.08 13.31 11.38
CA ALA A 323 -21.19 13.10 9.93
C ALA A 323 -21.11 14.42 9.15
N SER A 324 -21.69 15.50 9.66
CA SER A 324 -21.64 16.82 9.03
C SER A 324 -20.34 17.61 9.30
N GLY A 325 -19.42 17.07 10.11
CA GLY A 325 -18.19 17.79 10.53
C GLY A 325 -18.44 18.90 11.56
N CYS A 326 -19.65 18.99 12.11
CA CYS A 326 -20.06 20.05 13.04
C CYS A 326 -19.86 19.67 14.52
N LEU A 327 -19.36 18.47 14.80
CA LEU A 327 -19.21 17.97 16.17
C LEU A 327 -18.26 18.85 16.98
N VAL A 328 -18.79 19.38 18.08
CA VAL A 328 -18.02 20.03 19.15
C VAL A 328 -17.95 19.04 20.31
N LEU A 329 -16.75 18.53 20.56
CA LEU A 329 -16.47 17.75 21.76
C LEU A 329 -16.06 18.75 22.84
N ASN A 330 -16.95 18.98 23.81
CA ASN A 330 -16.64 19.75 25.01
C ASN A 330 -15.81 18.92 25.98
#